data_AF-A0A1F5F4G2-F1
#
_entry.id   AF-A0A1F5F4G2-F1
#
_cell.length_a   1.000
_cell.length_b   1.000
_cell.length_c   1.000
_cell.angle_alpha   90.00
_cell.angle_beta   90.00
_cell.angle_gamma   90.00
#
_symmetry.space_group_name_H-M   'P 1'
#
loop_
_entity.id
_entity.type
_entity.pdbx_description
1 polymer ?
#
loop_
_entity_poly.entity_id
_entity_poly.type
_entity_poly.pdbx_seq_one_letter_code
_entity_poly.pdbx_strand_id
1 'polypeptide(L)'
;MPFTTKSRLILALFALLLIGPIVLDDVRAQYADLTAEQIEALKQAWHVTNARQDGTSWTTSDFDDGDWSTASLGAFQEGLSAARNQVYGWPNADAEWIWARSGVTAYFRREFGLPRSLVNDEDTEIQEHFIVRITANNNYQFYVNGVLVHQDSTEDGEDWMTYDQIDVTEYLDVGDNVFAIAAVNTDDPENYGLLFDAELVVTGSGGYIAAPPVRQGGC
;
A
#
# COMPACT_ATOMS: atom_id res chain seq x y z
N MET A 1 68.16 -3.56 -9.05
CA MET A 1 68.21 -4.54 -7.93
C MET A 1 67.70 -3.86 -6.67
N PRO A 2 66.99 -4.59 -5.79
CA PRO A 2 65.61 -4.25 -5.44
C PRO A 2 65.31 -4.25 -3.92
N PHE A 3 64.12 -3.79 -3.54
CA PHE A 3 63.35 -4.26 -2.38
C PHE A 3 61.88 -4.33 -2.84
N THR A 4 61.46 -5.47 -3.40
CA THR A 4 60.68 -6.57 -2.77
C THR A 4 59.21 -6.25 -2.45
N THR A 5 58.36 -6.89 -3.25
CA THR A 5 56.93 -7.16 -3.14
C THR A 5 56.51 -7.66 -1.75
N LYS A 6 55.53 -7.00 -1.11
CA LYS A 6 54.44 -7.60 -0.31
C LYS A 6 53.50 -6.49 0.21
N SER A 7 52.20 -6.73 0.07
CA SER A 7 51.08 -5.92 0.58
C SER A 7 50.70 -4.65 -0.18
N ARG A 8 50.03 -4.86 -1.33
CA ARG A 8 49.02 -3.92 -1.89
C ARG A 8 47.64 -4.59 -1.97
N LEU A 9 47.33 -5.40 -0.96
CA LEU A 9 45.97 -5.68 -0.54
C LEU A 9 45.79 -4.90 0.76
N ILE A 10 44.63 -4.27 0.97
CA ILE A 10 44.31 -3.31 2.04
C ILE A 10 44.71 -1.87 1.68
N LEU A 11 44.11 -1.34 0.60
CA LEU A 11 43.84 0.09 0.46
C LEU A 11 42.47 0.28 -0.23
N ALA A 12 41.48 -0.43 0.28
CA ALA A 12 40.05 -0.23 -0.01
C ALA A 12 39.19 -0.55 1.23
N LEU A 13 39.79 -0.47 2.43
CA LEU A 13 39.11 -0.77 3.70
C LEU A 13 39.28 0.33 4.76
N PHE A 14 39.75 1.52 4.37
CA PHE A 14 39.96 2.65 5.27
C PHE A 14 39.55 4.01 4.64
N ALA A 15 38.50 3.99 3.82
CA ALA A 15 37.77 5.19 3.40
C ALA A 15 36.32 5.20 3.94
N LEU A 16 35.97 4.27 4.84
CA LEU A 16 34.62 4.07 5.38
C LEU A 16 34.46 4.55 6.84
N LEU A 17 35.44 5.30 7.37
CA LEU A 17 35.43 5.76 8.78
C LEU A 17 35.60 7.28 8.95
N LEU A 18 35.53 8.05 7.88
CA LEU A 18 35.57 9.52 7.91
C LEU A 18 34.54 10.17 6.97
N ILE A 19 33.50 9.43 6.57
CA ILE A 19 32.25 10.03 6.09
C ILE A 19 31.32 9.99 7.31
N GLY A 20 31.46 11.01 8.15
CA GLY A 20 30.79 11.07 9.44
C GLY A 20 29.26 11.20 9.33
N PRO A 21 28.56 11.23 10.48
CA PRO A 21 27.09 11.44 10.56
C PRO A 21 26.58 12.68 9.82
N ILE A 22 27.46 13.58 9.41
CA ILE A 22 27.17 14.83 8.68
C ILE A 22 26.64 14.57 7.26
N VAL A 23 27.11 13.51 6.56
CA VAL A 23 26.55 13.20 5.23
C VAL A 23 25.17 12.56 5.36
N LEU A 24 24.90 11.82 6.43
CA LEU A 24 23.58 11.25 6.69
C LEU A 24 22.55 12.34 7.04
N ASP A 25 22.97 13.39 7.76
CA ASP A 25 22.12 14.54 8.10
C ASP A 25 21.86 15.45 6.89
N ASP A 26 22.84 15.69 6.01
CA ASP A 26 22.64 16.43 4.76
C ASP A 26 21.80 15.63 3.74
N VAL A 27 21.98 14.31 3.67
CA VAL A 27 21.14 13.39 2.89
C VAL A 27 19.70 13.36 3.42
N ARG A 28 19.50 13.27 4.74
CA ARG A 28 18.16 13.42 5.36
C ARG A 28 17.54 14.81 5.17
N ALA A 29 18.35 15.85 5.14
CA ALA A 29 17.87 17.21 4.88
C ALA A 29 17.52 17.44 3.40
N GLN A 30 18.18 16.70 2.49
CA GLN A 30 17.94 16.75 1.04
C GLN A 30 16.75 15.86 0.62
N TYR A 31 16.55 14.75 1.32
CA TYR A 31 15.38 13.87 1.25
C TYR A 31 14.45 14.15 2.41
N ALA A 32 13.81 15.33 2.46
CA ALA A 32 12.77 15.57 3.44
C ALA A 32 11.73 14.43 3.31
N ASP A 33 11.74 13.53 4.29
CA ASP A 33 10.74 12.48 4.46
C ASP A 33 9.37 13.13 4.30
N LEU A 34 8.43 12.47 3.63
CA LEU A 34 7.04 12.87 3.76
C LEU A 34 6.72 12.89 5.25
N THR A 35 6.36 14.06 5.78
CA THR A 35 6.07 14.15 7.20
C THR A 35 4.89 13.24 7.52
N ALA A 36 4.82 12.73 8.75
CA ALA A 36 3.63 11.97 9.17
C ALA A 36 2.34 12.77 8.92
N GLU A 37 2.39 14.10 9.03
CA GLU A 37 1.27 15.00 8.72
C GLU A 37 0.93 15.03 7.21
N GLN A 38 1.94 15.00 6.34
CA GLN A 38 1.72 14.84 4.90
C GLN A 38 1.12 13.48 4.58
N ILE A 39 1.64 12.40 5.17
CA ILE A 39 1.11 11.03 5.00
C ILE A 39 -0.34 10.94 5.50
N GLU A 40 -0.66 11.51 6.66
CA GLU A 40 -2.03 11.58 7.16
C GLU A 40 -2.92 12.45 6.27
N ALA A 41 -2.40 13.54 5.71
CA ALA A 41 -3.14 14.37 4.75
C ALA A 41 -3.44 13.62 3.42
N LEU A 42 -2.71 12.55 3.10
CA LEU A 42 -3.03 11.64 1.98
C LEU A 42 -4.19 10.70 2.30
N LYS A 43 -4.58 10.56 3.56
CA LYS A 43 -5.71 9.71 3.97
C LYS A 43 -7.02 10.48 3.82
N GLN A 44 -7.41 10.76 2.59
CA GLN A 44 -8.77 11.23 2.31
C GLN A 44 -9.80 10.14 2.61
N ALA A 45 -11.03 10.55 2.93
CA ALA A 45 -12.12 9.60 3.09
C ALA A 45 -12.41 8.93 1.74
N TRP A 46 -12.79 7.65 1.77
CA TRP A 46 -13.19 6.95 0.56
C TRP A 46 -14.51 7.49 0.03
N HIS A 47 -14.53 7.88 -1.23
CA HIS A 47 -15.76 8.02 -2.01
C HIS A 47 -16.21 6.64 -2.47
N VAL A 48 -17.51 6.40 -2.41
CA VAL A 48 -18.09 5.09 -2.72
C VAL A 48 -19.44 5.23 -3.43
N THR A 49 -19.69 4.29 -4.35
CA THR A 49 -21.01 4.08 -4.93
C THR A 49 -21.28 2.59 -5.13
N ASN A 50 -22.55 2.20 -5.08
CA ASN A 50 -23.02 0.89 -5.56
C ASN A 50 -23.72 1.00 -6.93
N ALA A 51 -23.75 2.20 -7.52
CA ALA A 51 -24.16 2.37 -8.90
C ALA A 51 -23.10 1.73 -9.80
N ARG A 52 -23.57 0.86 -10.70
CA ARG A 52 -22.71 0.17 -11.67
C ARG A 52 -21.86 1.17 -12.45
N GLN A 53 -20.56 0.93 -12.45
CA GLN A 53 -19.61 1.65 -13.30
C GLN A 53 -19.28 0.78 -14.52
N ASP A 54 -19.58 1.28 -15.71
CA ASP A 54 -19.25 0.60 -16.96
C ASP A 54 -17.85 1.00 -17.43
N GLY A 55 -17.03 0.01 -17.77
CA GLY A 55 -15.63 0.23 -18.18
C GLY A 55 -14.72 0.61 -17.00
N THR A 56 -13.61 1.30 -17.31
CA THR A 56 -12.56 1.65 -16.35
C THR A 56 -12.32 3.15 -16.25
N SER A 57 -13.16 4.01 -16.84
CA SER A 57 -12.97 5.46 -16.71
C SER A 57 -13.08 5.93 -15.27
N TRP A 58 -13.88 5.27 -14.44
CA TRP A 58 -13.99 5.55 -13.00
C TRP A 58 -12.73 5.21 -12.20
N THR A 59 -11.67 4.66 -12.81
CA THR A 59 -10.41 4.34 -12.11
C THR A 59 -9.30 5.35 -12.37
N THR A 60 -9.53 6.36 -13.21
CA THR A 60 -8.54 7.40 -13.55
C THR A 60 -8.67 8.64 -12.66
N SER A 61 -7.61 9.44 -12.54
CA SER A 61 -7.56 10.62 -11.67
C SER A 61 -8.41 11.79 -12.15
N ASP A 62 -8.87 11.80 -13.41
CA ASP A 62 -9.71 12.85 -14.00
C ASP A 62 -11.22 12.57 -13.91
N PHE A 63 -11.61 11.43 -13.33
CA PHE A 63 -13.00 11.08 -13.15
C PHE A 63 -13.64 11.84 -11.98
N ASP A 64 -14.79 12.47 -12.24
CA ASP A 64 -15.56 13.19 -11.22
C ASP A 64 -16.41 12.22 -10.40
N ASP A 65 -16.02 12.03 -9.14
CA ASP A 65 -16.77 11.27 -8.14
C ASP A 65 -17.45 12.15 -7.08
N GLY A 66 -17.61 13.46 -7.34
CA GLY A 66 -18.16 14.41 -6.37
C GLY A 66 -19.60 14.12 -5.90
N ASP A 67 -20.36 13.35 -6.70
CA ASP A 67 -21.71 12.88 -6.35
C ASP A 67 -21.71 11.53 -5.60
N TRP A 68 -20.55 10.89 -5.41
CA TRP A 68 -20.43 9.64 -4.68
C TRP A 68 -20.56 9.89 -3.17
N SER A 69 -21.02 8.87 -2.45
CA SER A 69 -21.17 8.97 -1.01
C SER A 69 -19.83 8.74 -0.31
N THR A 70 -19.67 9.19 0.93
CA THR A 70 -18.56 8.71 1.76
C THR A 70 -18.80 7.25 2.16
N ALA A 71 -17.74 6.44 2.15
CA ALA A 71 -17.79 5.06 2.60
C ALA A 71 -18.34 4.96 4.04
N SER A 72 -19.15 3.94 4.26
CA SER A 72 -19.68 3.58 5.57
C SER A 72 -18.97 2.34 6.08
N LEU A 73 -19.17 1.98 7.33
CA LEU A 73 -18.66 0.71 7.85
C LEU A 73 -19.26 -0.48 7.09
N GLY A 74 -18.46 -1.53 6.91
CA GLY A 74 -18.91 -2.84 6.47
C GLY A 74 -19.82 -3.50 7.52
N ALA A 75 -20.18 -4.76 7.27
CA ALA A 75 -20.98 -5.54 8.21
C ALA A 75 -20.42 -6.95 8.32
N PHE A 76 -20.32 -7.44 9.56
CA PHE A 76 -19.98 -8.83 9.86
C PHE A 76 -20.82 -9.27 11.05
N GLN A 77 -21.34 -10.50 11.04
CA GLN A 77 -22.18 -11.03 12.11
C GLN A 77 -21.45 -11.09 13.46
N GLU A 78 -20.16 -11.43 13.46
CA GLU A 78 -19.31 -11.40 14.66
C GLU A 78 -18.93 -9.98 15.11
N GLY A 79 -19.23 -8.97 14.30
CA GLY A 79 -18.81 -7.59 14.49
C GLY A 79 -17.45 -7.27 13.85
N LEU A 80 -17.27 -6.01 13.45
CA LEU A 80 -16.14 -5.55 12.63
C LEU A 80 -14.78 -5.78 13.28
N SER A 81 -14.66 -5.53 14.60
CA SER A 81 -13.42 -5.75 15.33
C SER A 81 -13.03 -7.22 15.39
N ALA A 82 -14.02 -8.11 15.54
CA ALA A 82 -13.78 -9.56 15.58
C ALA A 82 -13.39 -10.07 14.18
N ALA A 83 -14.06 -9.61 13.13
CA ALA A 83 -13.71 -9.93 11.74
C ALA A 83 -12.29 -9.45 11.40
N ARG A 84 -11.92 -8.19 11.71
CA ARG A 84 -10.56 -7.69 11.46
C ARG A 84 -9.49 -8.52 12.18
N ASN A 85 -9.75 -8.95 13.41
CA ASN A 85 -8.80 -9.78 14.16
C ASN A 85 -8.64 -11.20 13.59
N GLN A 86 -9.49 -11.62 12.65
CA GLN A 86 -9.33 -12.87 11.91
C GLN A 86 -8.43 -12.70 10.68
N VAL A 87 -8.21 -11.47 10.20
CA VAL A 87 -7.30 -11.20 9.09
C VAL A 87 -5.87 -11.43 9.57
N TYR A 88 -5.28 -12.52 9.10
CA TYR A 88 -4.05 -13.06 9.64
C TYR A 88 -2.87 -12.11 9.40
N GLY A 89 -2.31 -11.57 10.49
CA GLY A 89 -1.13 -10.71 10.44
C GLY A 89 -1.38 -9.33 9.85
N TRP A 90 -2.63 -8.87 9.84
CA TRP A 90 -2.95 -7.50 9.45
C TRP A 90 -2.22 -6.49 10.35
N PRO A 91 -1.41 -5.58 9.80
CA PRO A 91 -0.51 -4.75 10.61
C PRO A 91 -1.18 -3.48 11.16
N ASN A 92 -2.27 -3.00 10.54
CA ASN A 92 -2.89 -1.73 10.89
C ASN A 92 -4.16 -1.93 11.74
N ALA A 93 -4.04 -1.78 13.06
CA ALA A 93 -5.16 -1.92 14.00
C ALA A 93 -6.27 -0.86 13.83
N ASP A 94 -5.95 0.27 13.22
CA ASP A 94 -6.87 1.40 13.01
C ASP A 94 -7.62 1.31 11.68
N ALA A 95 -7.29 0.35 10.82
CA ALA A 95 -8.04 0.09 9.61
C ALA A 95 -9.46 -0.42 9.95
N GLU A 96 -10.43 0.07 9.18
CA GLU A 96 -11.83 -0.29 9.31
C GLU A 96 -12.32 -1.01 8.05
N TRP A 97 -13.18 -2.00 8.26
CA TRP A 97 -13.97 -2.58 7.17
C TRP A 97 -14.94 -1.52 6.65
N ILE A 98 -14.91 -1.22 5.35
CA ILE A 98 -15.74 -0.21 4.71
C ILE A 98 -16.62 -0.78 3.59
N TRP A 99 -17.75 -0.14 3.32
CA TRP A 99 -18.68 -0.50 2.23
C TRP A 99 -19.59 0.66 1.77
N ALA A 100 -20.34 0.43 0.69
CA ALA A 100 -21.34 1.34 0.11
C ALA A 100 -22.70 1.37 0.86
N ARG A 101 -22.75 0.91 2.13
CA ARG A 101 -23.96 0.60 2.94
C ARG A 101 -24.83 -0.56 2.44
N SER A 102 -24.89 -0.81 1.13
CA SER A 102 -25.72 -1.85 0.53
C SER A 102 -25.25 -2.19 -0.88
N GLY A 103 -25.73 -3.31 -1.40
CA GLY A 103 -25.45 -3.75 -2.76
C GLY A 103 -24.34 -4.82 -2.80
N VAL A 104 -24.40 -5.60 -3.88
CA VAL A 104 -23.48 -6.72 -4.17
C VAL A 104 -22.11 -6.19 -4.57
N THR A 105 -22.07 -5.09 -5.32
CA THR A 105 -20.83 -4.47 -5.79
C THR A 105 -20.72 -3.06 -5.24
N ALA A 106 -19.53 -2.71 -4.74
CA ALA A 106 -19.17 -1.37 -4.31
C ALA A 106 -17.93 -0.91 -5.09
N TYR A 107 -17.99 0.30 -5.61
CA TYR A 107 -16.89 0.99 -6.26
C TYR A 107 -16.37 2.05 -5.32
N PHE A 108 -15.09 2.00 -5.00
CA PHE A 108 -14.43 2.92 -4.09
C PHE A 108 -13.38 3.72 -4.84
N ARG A 109 -13.26 4.99 -4.47
CA ARG A 109 -12.21 5.89 -4.93
C ARG A 109 -11.62 6.66 -3.76
N ARG A 110 -10.31 6.83 -3.76
CA ARG A 110 -9.61 7.71 -2.83
C ARG A 110 -8.48 8.41 -3.55
N GLU A 111 -8.58 9.72 -3.57
CA GLU A 111 -7.58 10.61 -4.16
C GLU A 111 -6.57 11.05 -3.11
N PHE A 112 -5.32 11.21 -3.52
CA PHE A 112 -4.24 11.70 -2.69
C PHE A 112 -3.14 12.32 -3.55
N GLY A 113 -2.41 13.29 -2.98
CA GLY A 113 -1.39 14.03 -3.72
C GLY A 113 0.04 13.74 -3.26
N LEU A 114 0.90 13.18 -4.11
CA LEU A 114 2.33 13.06 -3.79
C LEU A 114 3.05 14.38 -4.05
N PRO A 115 3.68 15.02 -3.04
CA PRO A 115 4.30 16.33 -3.22
C PRO A 115 5.66 16.27 -3.94
N ARG A 116 6.24 15.07 -4.08
CA ARG A 116 7.50 14.81 -4.81
C ARG A 116 7.56 13.37 -5.28
N SER A 117 8.51 13.09 -6.18
CA SER A 117 8.86 11.72 -6.55
C SER A 117 9.38 10.96 -5.33
N LEU A 118 9.09 9.66 -5.31
CA LEU A 118 9.65 8.73 -4.34
C LEU A 118 11.15 8.55 -4.59
N VAL A 119 11.92 8.42 -3.51
CA VAL A 119 13.37 8.26 -3.56
C VAL A 119 13.72 6.87 -4.09
N ASN A 120 14.65 6.82 -5.04
CA ASN A 120 15.33 5.60 -5.47
C ASN A 120 16.79 5.94 -5.74
N ASP A 121 17.61 5.87 -4.70
CA ASP A 121 19.02 6.24 -4.72
C ASP A 121 19.90 4.99 -4.58
N GLU A 122 20.48 4.58 -5.71
CA GLU A 122 21.35 3.41 -5.79
C GLU A 122 22.69 3.62 -5.05
N ASP A 123 23.18 4.86 -4.94
CA ASP A 123 24.47 5.15 -4.29
C ASP A 123 24.35 5.06 -2.76
N THR A 124 23.20 5.45 -2.21
CA THR A 124 22.91 5.36 -0.76
C THR A 124 22.15 4.10 -0.36
N GLU A 125 21.71 3.29 -1.33
CA GLU A 125 20.80 2.14 -1.16
C GLU A 125 19.45 2.54 -0.51
N ILE A 126 19.07 3.81 -0.55
CA ILE A 126 17.80 4.30 0.02
C ILE A 126 16.72 4.22 -1.05
N GLN A 127 15.63 3.53 -0.74
CA GLN A 127 14.46 3.45 -1.61
C GLN A 127 13.17 3.68 -0.82
N GLU A 128 12.26 4.44 -1.39
CA GLU A 128 10.90 4.64 -0.89
C GLU A 128 9.92 3.80 -1.70
N HIS A 129 9.11 3.03 -0.99
CA HIS A 129 8.09 2.17 -1.55
C HIS A 129 6.72 2.58 -1.03
N PHE A 130 5.70 2.53 -1.88
CA PHE A 130 4.32 2.69 -1.45
C PHE A 130 3.65 1.32 -1.42
N ILE A 131 3.42 0.81 -0.22
CA ILE A 131 2.89 -0.53 0.00
C ILE A 131 1.40 -0.45 0.30
N VAL A 132 0.60 -1.16 -0.49
CA VAL A 132 -0.83 -1.34 -0.27
C VAL A 132 -1.09 -2.72 0.31
N ARG A 133 -1.96 -2.78 1.32
CA ARG A 133 -2.49 -4.01 1.89
C ARG A 133 -3.99 -3.99 1.75
N ILE A 134 -4.55 -5.05 1.19
CA ILE A 134 -5.95 -5.06 0.80
C ILE A 134 -6.52 -6.47 0.91
N THR A 135 -7.77 -6.55 1.36
CA THR A 135 -8.59 -7.75 1.29
C THR A 135 -10.06 -7.34 1.22
N ALA A 136 -10.91 -8.18 0.67
CA ALA A 136 -12.34 -7.94 0.61
C ALA A 136 -13.10 -9.22 0.94
N ASN A 137 -14.23 -9.06 1.61
CA ASN A 137 -15.25 -10.09 1.64
C ASN A 137 -16.27 -9.74 0.54
N ASN A 138 -16.16 -10.28 -0.69
CA ASN A 138 -15.50 -11.55 -1.03
C ASN A 138 -14.35 -11.43 -2.02
N ASN A 139 -14.41 -10.49 -2.95
CA ASN A 139 -13.41 -10.33 -4.00
C ASN A 139 -13.21 -8.85 -4.31
N TYR A 140 -12.07 -8.51 -4.91
CA TYR A 140 -11.81 -7.15 -5.38
C TYR A 140 -10.98 -7.10 -6.67
N GLN A 141 -11.09 -5.97 -7.38
CA GLN A 141 -10.14 -5.51 -8.37
C GLN A 141 -9.59 -4.17 -7.94
N PHE A 142 -8.26 -4.04 -7.91
CA PHE A 142 -7.56 -2.84 -7.44
C PHE A 142 -6.79 -2.16 -8.56
N TYR A 143 -7.04 -0.86 -8.68
CA TYR A 143 -6.49 0.00 -9.70
C TYR A 143 -5.75 1.18 -9.07
N VAL A 144 -4.68 1.62 -9.73
CA VAL A 144 -3.95 2.83 -9.44
C VAL A 144 -3.86 3.64 -10.73
N ASN A 145 -4.35 4.88 -10.72
CA ASN A 145 -4.30 5.79 -11.87
C ASN A 145 -4.77 5.16 -13.19
N GLY A 146 -5.86 4.40 -13.17
CA GLY A 146 -6.42 3.74 -14.35
C GLY A 146 -5.86 2.34 -14.65
N VAL A 147 -4.76 1.95 -14.03
CA VAL A 147 -4.07 0.66 -14.30
C VAL A 147 -4.54 -0.39 -13.30
N LEU A 148 -4.99 -1.55 -13.79
CA LEU A 148 -5.27 -2.71 -12.94
C LEU A 148 -3.96 -3.25 -12.37
N VAL A 149 -3.76 -3.11 -11.07
CA VAL A 149 -2.55 -3.55 -10.37
C VAL A 149 -2.70 -4.96 -9.84
N HIS A 150 -3.87 -5.27 -9.27
CA HIS A 150 -4.13 -6.57 -8.67
C HIS A 150 -5.62 -6.91 -8.70
N GLN A 151 -5.93 -8.19 -8.60
CA GLN A 151 -7.29 -8.67 -8.38
C GLN A 151 -7.23 -9.97 -7.59
N ASP A 152 -8.25 -10.17 -6.77
CA ASP A 152 -8.41 -11.38 -5.99
C ASP A 152 -8.57 -12.62 -6.89
N SER A 153 -8.04 -13.76 -6.46
CA SER A 153 -8.16 -15.02 -7.20
C SER A 153 -9.42 -15.76 -6.76
N THR A 154 -10.45 -15.72 -7.61
CA THR A 154 -11.86 -16.06 -7.33
C THR A 154 -12.20 -17.52 -6.96
N GLU A 155 -11.30 -18.32 -6.38
CA GLU A 155 -11.53 -19.77 -6.24
C GLU A 155 -11.95 -20.26 -4.84
N ASP A 156 -11.63 -19.57 -3.74
CA ASP A 156 -11.96 -20.04 -2.39
C ASP A 156 -12.69 -18.96 -1.56
N GLY A 157 -14.00 -19.16 -1.30
CA GLY A 157 -14.90 -18.22 -0.62
C GLY A 157 -14.59 -17.89 0.86
N GLU A 158 -13.35 -18.07 1.32
CA GLU A 158 -12.84 -17.69 2.65
C GLU A 158 -11.50 -16.91 2.59
N ASP A 159 -11.08 -16.40 1.42
CA ASP A 159 -9.80 -15.69 1.26
C ASP A 159 -9.72 -14.34 2.01
N TRP A 160 -10.86 -13.80 2.49
CA TRP A 160 -10.88 -12.52 3.19
C TRP A 160 -10.09 -12.51 4.53
N MET A 161 -9.80 -13.69 5.10
CA MET A 161 -8.98 -13.83 6.30
C MET A 161 -7.47 -13.70 6.02
N THR A 162 -7.08 -13.60 4.75
CA THR A 162 -5.75 -13.23 4.29
C THR A 162 -5.81 -11.89 3.57
N TYR A 163 -4.65 -11.27 3.36
CA TYR A 163 -4.56 -10.01 2.63
C TYR A 163 -3.41 -10.06 1.64
N ASP A 164 -3.59 -9.36 0.54
CA ASP A 164 -2.54 -9.12 -0.43
C ASP A 164 -1.72 -7.92 0.00
N GLN A 165 -0.40 -8.02 -0.23
CA GLN A 165 0.52 -6.90 -0.05
C GLN A 165 1.20 -6.60 -1.38
N ILE A 166 1.02 -5.37 -1.85
CA ILE A 166 1.36 -4.96 -3.21
C ILE A 166 2.23 -3.70 -3.12
N ASP A 167 3.39 -3.72 -3.77
CA ASP A 167 4.16 -2.51 -4.02
C ASP A 167 3.58 -1.79 -5.22
N VAL A 168 3.04 -0.57 -5.01
CA VAL A 168 2.41 0.23 -6.06
C VAL A 168 3.28 1.39 -6.54
N THR A 169 4.55 1.43 -6.12
CA THR A 169 5.47 2.56 -6.37
C THR A 169 5.55 2.96 -7.84
N GLU A 170 5.61 1.99 -8.75
CA GLU A 170 5.74 2.22 -10.19
C GLU A 170 4.48 2.80 -10.87
N TYR A 171 3.34 2.80 -10.17
CA TYR A 171 2.06 3.29 -10.70
C TYR A 171 1.73 4.71 -10.25
N LEU A 172 2.57 5.31 -9.39
CA LEU A 172 2.31 6.61 -8.78
C LEU A 172 2.99 7.75 -9.54
N ASP A 173 2.27 8.86 -9.65
CA ASP A 173 2.73 10.11 -10.25
C ASP A 173 3.05 11.16 -9.18
N VAL A 174 3.89 12.14 -9.51
CA VAL A 174 3.99 13.36 -8.71
C VAL A 174 2.72 14.18 -8.92
N GLY A 175 2.09 14.62 -7.82
CA GLY A 175 0.79 15.28 -7.83
C GLY A 175 -0.33 14.29 -7.55
N ASP A 176 -1.46 14.47 -8.24
CA ASP A 176 -2.70 13.76 -7.94
C ASP A 176 -2.64 12.29 -8.37
N ASN A 177 -3.01 11.42 -7.44
CA ASN A 177 -3.12 9.98 -7.63
C ASN A 177 -4.49 9.51 -7.15
N VAL A 178 -4.95 8.39 -7.71
CA VAL A 178 -6.18 7.73 -7.27
C VAL A 178 -5.96 6.25 -7.03
N PHE A 179 -6.47 5.79 -5.89
CA PHE A 179 -6.78 4.39 -5.67
C PHE A 179 -8.23 4.14 -6.01
N ALA A 180 -8.50 3.15 -6.86
CA ALA A 180 -9.83 2.77 -7.26
C ALA A 180 -10.03 1.26 -7.09
N ILE A 181 -11.14 0.86 -6.47
CA ILE A 181 -11.41 -0.54 -6.12
C ILE A 181 -12.83 -0.90 -6.48
N ALA A 182 -13.02 -2.01 -7.19
CA ALA A 182 -14.31 -2.65 -7.37
C ALA A 182 -14.35 -3.88 -6.48
N ALA A 183 -15.10 -3.84 -5.39
CA ALA A 183 -15.28 -4.96 -4.49
C ALA A 183 -16.64 -5.61 -4.69
N VAL A 184 -16.69 -6.94 -4.60
CA VAL A 184 -17.90 -7.74 -4.83
C VAL A 184 -18.11 -8.69 -3.65
N ASN A 185 -19.29 -8.61 -3.06
CA ASN A 185 -19.80 -9.60 -2.11
C ASN A 185 -20.67 -10.61 -2.87
N THR A 186 -20.17 -11.84 -3.05
CA THR A 186 -20.83 -12.86 -3.89
C THR A 186 -21.70 -13.83 -3.10
N ASP A 187 -21.48 -13.98 -1.80
CA ASP A 187 -21.98 -15.15 -1.06
C ASP A 187 -22.94 -14.80 0.08
N ASP A 188 -22.67 -13.74 0.86
CA ASP A 188 -23.41 -13.45 2.08
C ASP A 188 -23.77 -11.96 2.23
N PRO A 189 -25.04 -11.56 2.06
CA PRO A 189 -25.44 -10.16 2.18
C PRO A 189 -25.27 -9.57 3.59
N GLU A 190 -25.02 -10.38 4.62
CA GLU A 190 -24.81 -9.94 6.01
C GLU A 190 -23.32 -9.79 6.38
N ASN A 191 -22.41 -10.34 5.57
CA ASN A 191 -20.97 -10.30 5.79
C ASN A 191 -20.26 -9.69 4.57
N TYR A 192 -19.88 -8.43 4.68
CA TYR A 192 -19.21 -7.69 3.62
C TYR A 192 -18.27 -6.62 4.17
N GLY A 193 -17.23 -6.37 3.41
CA GLY A 193 -16.35 -5.25 3.65
C GLY A 193 -15.14 -5.27 2.75
N LEU A 194 -14.59 -4.09 2.53
CA LEU A 194 -13.24 -3.88 2.03
C LEU A 194 -12.38 -3.45 3.21
N LEU A 195 -11.24 -4.10 3.42
CA LEU A 195 -10.23 -3.67 4.36
C LEU A 195 -9.01 -3.21 3.57
N PHE A 196 -8.55 -1.99 3.84
CA PHE A 196 -7.49 -1.35 3.07
C PHE A 196 -6.55 -0.59 3.99
N ASP A 197 -5.26 -0.75 3.73
CA ASP A 197 -4.18 0.03 4.32
C ASP A 197 -3.17 0.43 3.23
N ALA A 198 -2.56 1.60 3.37
CA ALA A 198 -1.43 1.98 2.55
C ALA A 198 -0.38 2.72 3.38
N GLU A 199 0.88 2.39 3.10
CA GLU A 199 2.01 2.83 3.89
C GLU A 199 3.19 3.19 2.98
N LEU A 200 3.82 4.32 3.25
CA LEU A 200 5.13 4.64 2.70
C LEU A 200 6.20 3.91 3.53
N VAL A 201 6.95 3.04 2.89
CA VAL A 201 8.03 2.25 3.49
C VAL A 201 9.36 2.71 2.93
N VAL A 202 10.30 3.08 3.80
CA VAL A 202 11.68 3.41 3.42
C VAL A 202 12.56 2.18 3.66
N THR A 203 13.29 1.74 2.64
CA THR A 203 14.29 0.67 2.74
C THR A 203 15.71 1.24 2.56
N GLY A 204 16.70 0.57 3.18
CA GLY A 204 18.12 0.91 3.06
C GLY A 204 18.99 0.27 4.14
N SER A 205 20.23 -0.12 3.79
CA SER A 205 21.26 -0.72 4.67
C SER A 205 20.77 -1.77 5.70
N GLY A 206 19.71 -2.52 5.39
CA GLY A 206 19.12 -3.55 6.27
C GLY A 206 17.60 -3.49 6.48
N GLY A 207 16.91 -2.45 5.98
CA GLY A 207 15.44 -2.41 5.90
C GLY A 207 14.90 -3.36 4.82
N TYR A 208 13.87 -4.14 5.13
CA TYR A 208 13.20 -5.02 4.18
C TYR A 208 11.68 -4.86 4.30
N ILE A 209 10.99 -4.96 3.17
CA ILE A 209 9.54 -5.03 3.13
C ILE A 209 9.19 -6.48 3.48
N ALA A 210 8.66 -6.70 4.69
CA ALA A 210 8.27 -8.03 5.12
C ALA A 210 7.13 -8.54 4.23
N ALA A 211 7.26 -9.74 3.69
CA ALA A 211 6.14 -10.40 3.03
C ALA A 211 4.97 -10.56 4.02
N PRO A 212 3.71 -10.50 3.55
CA PRO A 212 2.58 -10.78 4.40
C PRO A 212 2.76 -12.19 4.99
N PRO A 213 2.46 -12.38 6.28
CA PRO A 213 2.64 -13.68 6.89
C PRO A 213 1.69 -14.68 6.23
N VAL A 214 2.25 -15.78 5.71
CA VAL A 214 1.46 -16.84 5.07
C VAL A 214 0.79 -17.66 6.15
N ARG A 215 -0.53 -17.84 6.06
CA ARG A 215 -1.26 -18.78 6.91
C ARG A 215 -0.66 -20.17 6.68
N GLN A 216 0.05 -20.72 7.66
CA GLN A 216 0.52 -22.10 7.55
C GLN A 216 -0.72 -22.99 7.45
N GLY A 217 -0.92 -23.61 6.28
CA GLY A 217 -2.03 -24.53 6.07
C GLY A 217 -2.07 -25.54 7.20
N GLY A 218 -3.20 -25.59 7.91
CA GLY A 218 -3.41 -26.59 8.94
C GLY A 218 -3.36 -27.97 8.28
N CYS A 219 -2.38 -28.79 8.68
CA CYS A 219 -2.39 -30.22 8.43
C CYS A 219 -3.56 -30.89 9.17
#